data_AF-A0A2H3DLL3-F1
#
_entry.id   AF-A0A2H3DLL3-F1
#
_cell.length_a   1.000
_cell.length_b   1.000
_cell.length_c   1.000
_cell.angle_alpha   90.00
_cell.angle_beta   90.00
_cell.angle_gamma   90.00
#
_symmetry.space_group_name_H-M   'P 1'
#
loop_
_entity.id
_entity.type
_entity.pdbx_description
1 polymer ?
#
loop_
_entity_poly.entity_id
_entity_poly.type
_entity_poly.pdbx_seq_one_letter_code
_entity_poly.pdbx_strand_id
1 'polypeptide(L)'
;MDEHYNSKAARDALQTYIDDGKEAQLYNLAAKPTWLNKASTMSIDNNRTWCMVRTAEDNQLEEIVFTIQGGLAKKDLPPVNDTPLRDNYMFLQQHICLTGLGCEGFKDATDNILEARLVFKRQFPEGTFEKWIPDNTDGHIGIDISNHYLEMSKAYPQEQASFEKGIDPKGILATACTRRNPLHTEDNKVRFFSSSIDENRERRFEGTEPQKFCIGDILKVQLSIIAVALKNGQKKLKLKLRSVAMIDEGFSKERERTIHCKNIKEKAEQKNRNKEGEEPTVRMLKCKVGY
;
A
#
# COMPACT_ATOMS: atom_id res chain seq x y z
N MET A 1 6.79 8.27 -9.78
CA MET A 1 5.97 8.19 -11.00
C MET A 1 6.83 8.69 -12.14
N ASP A 2 6.84 8.02 -13.29
CA ASP A 2 7.69 8.41 -14.42
C ASP A 2 6.99 9.38 -15.38
N GLU A 3 7.71 9.82 -16.40
CA GLU A 3 7.22 10.76 -17.42
C GLU A 3 6.07 10.21 -18.30
N HIS A 4 5.80 8.91 -18.25
CA HIS A 4 4.73 8.29 -19.02
C HIS A 4 3.42 8.22 -18.22
N TYR A 5 3.47 8.53 -16.92
CA TYR A 5 2.30 8.61 -16.08
C TYR A 5 1.63 9.97 -16.20
N ASN A 6 0.34 10.00 -16.51
CA ASN A 6 -0.42 11.26 -16.58
C ASN A 6 -0.80 11.75 -15.17
N SER A 7 0.19 12.29 -14.44
CA SER A 7 0.04 12.76 -13.06
C SER A 7 -1.07 13.78 -12.89
N LYS A 8 -1.28 14.66 -13.89
CA LYS A 8 -2.32 15.70 -13.82
C LYS A 8 -3.71 15.09 -13.85
N ALA A 9 -4.01 14.24 -14.84
CA ALA A 9 -5.32 13.61 -14.93
C ALA A 9 -5.58 12.66 -13.76
N ALA A 10 -4.55 11.93 -13.30
CA ALA A 10 -4.65 11.06 -12.13
C ALA A 10 -4.93 11.85 -10.84
N ARG A 11 -4.31 13.02 -10.67
CA ARG A 11 -4.59 13.93 -9.55
C ARG A 11 -6.03 14.43 -9.59
N ASP A 12 -6.51 14.86 -10.75
CA ASP A 12 -7.87 15.39 -10.89
C ASP A 12 -8.91 14.29 -10.59
N ALA A 13 -8.70 13.06 -11.08
CA ALA A 13 -9.53 11.89 -10.74
C ALA A 13 -9.45 11.51 -9.25
N LEU A 14 -8.24 11.51 -8.68
CA LEU A 14 -8.03 11.23 -7.25
C LEU A 14 -8.79 12.23 -6.38
N GLN A 15 -8.80 13.52 -6.73
CA GLN A 15 -9.55 14.53 -6.00
C GLN A 15 -11.05 14.21 -5.99
N THR A 16 -11.64 13.84 -7.14
CA THR A 16 -13.05 13.40 -7.21
C THR A 16 -13.31 12.20 -6.30
N TYR A 17 -12.45 11.17 -6.33
CA TYR A 17 -12.63 9.99 -5.47
C TYR A 17 -12.47 10.29 -3.97
N ILE A 18 -11.65 11.28 -3.62
CA ILE A 18 -11.54 11.76 -2.25
C ILE A 18 -12.85 12.45 -1.86
N ASP A 19 -13.35 13.36 -2.67
CA ASP A 19 -14.56 14.13 -2.38
C ASP A 19 -15.79 13.21 -2.22
N ASP A 20 -16.01 12.26 -3.13
CA ASP A 20 -17.04 11.22 -3.01
C ASP A 20 -16.88 10.41 -1.71
N GLY A 21 -15.64 10.12 -1.32
CA GLY A 21 -15.32 9.38 -0.12
C GLY A 21 -15.57 10.14 1.18
N LYS A 22 -15.40 11.46 1.18
CA LYS A 22 -15.67 12.32 2.34
C LYS A 22 -17.16 12.28 2.70
N GLU A 23 -18.03 12.26 1.69
CA GLU A 23 -19.49 12.23 1.89
C GLU A 23 -19.98 10.86 2.38
N ALA A 24 -19.42 9.78 1.84
CA ALA A 24 -19.89 8.43 2.10
C ALA A 24 -19.36 7.80 3.41
N GLN A 25 -18.26 8.30 3.99
CA GLN A 25 -17.55 7.59 5.05
C GLN A 25 -17.20 8.46 6.27
N LEU A 26 -17.75 8.08 7.42
CA LEU A 26 -17.59 8.79 8.69
C LEU A 26 -16.12 8.96 9.14
N TYR A 27 -15.27 7.96 8.90
CA TYR A 27 -13.85 7.96 9.29
C TYR A 27 -12.91 8.13 8.08
N ASN A 28 -13.34 8.88 7.07
CA ASN A 28 -12.44 9.28 6.00
C ASN A 28 -11.43 10.31 6.53
N LEU A 29 -10.14 10.05 6.38
CA LEU A 29 -9.09 10.94 6.85
C LEU A 29 -9.08 12.27 6.11
N ALA A 30 -9.59 12.36 4.88
CA ALA A 30 -9.69 13.62 4.16
C ALA A 30 -10.88 14.50 4.62
N ALA A 31 -11.81 13.95 5.41
CA ALA A 31 -12.96 14.69 5.92
C ALA A 31 -12.60 15.50 7.17
N LYS A 32 -13.48 16.42 7.59
CA LYS A 32 -13.29 17.14 8.86
C LYS A 32 -13.24 16.12 10.02
N PRO A 33 -12.33 16.29 11.00
CA PRO A 33 -12.07 15.29 12.03
C PRO A 33 -13.13 15.27 13.14
N THR A 34 -14.39 15.00 12.78
CA THR A 34 -15.51 14.85 13.72
C THR A 34 -15.32 13.68 14.69
N TRP A 35 -14.38 12.78 14.38
CA TRP A 35 -14.01 11.65 15.21
C TRP A 35 -13.19 12.01 16.46
N LEU A 36 -12.56 13.20 16.50
CA LEU A 36 -11.63 13.57 17.58
C LEU A 36 -12.27 13.57 18.98
N ASN A 37 -13.53 13.98 19.09
CA ASN A 37 -14.24 14.01 20.38
C ASN A 37 -14.72 12.62 20.85
N LYS A 38 -14.73 11.63 19.96
CA LYS A 38 -15.13 10.24 20.22
C LYS A 38 -13.95 9.29 20.34
N ALA A 39 -12.77 9.73 19.91
CA ALA A 39 -11.57 8.91 19.94
C ALA A 39 -10.93 8.92 21.33
N SER A 40 -10.57 7.73 21.77
CA SER A 40 -9.68 7.49 22.89
C SER A 40 -8.61 6.49 22.44
N THR A 41 -7.79 6.01 23.36
CA THR A 41 -6.83 4.96 23.04
C THR A 41 -6.87 3.85 24.07
N MET A 42 -6.46 2.67 23.65
CA MET A 42 -6.36 1.50 24.51
C MET A 42 -5.03 0.80 24.31
N SER A 43 -4.41 0.36 25.41
CA SER A 43 -3.23 -0.53 25.38
C SER A 43 -3.71 -1.94 25.03
N ILE A 44 -3.14 -2.55 23.99
CA ILE A 44 -3.57 -3.86 23.47
C ILE A 44 -2.51 -4.96 23.63
N ASP A 45 -1.31 -4.60 24.08
CA ASP A 45 -0.19 -5.55 24.24
C ASP A 45 0.73 -5.11 25.38
N ASN A 46 0.29 -5.23 26.63
CA ASN A 46 1.10 -4.97 27.82
C ASN A 46 1.92 -3.65 27.75
N ASN A 47 1.28 -2.56 27.31
CA ASN A 47 1.93 -1.25 27.12
C ASN A 47 3.09 -1.24 26.12
N ARG A 48 3.03 -2.11 25.10
CA ARG A 48 3.90 -2.07 23.93
C ARG A 48 3.20 -1.49 22.71
N THR A 49 1.90 -1.67 22.61
CA THR A 49 1.10 -1.14 21.50
C THR A 49 -0.18 -0.51 22.04
N TRP A 50 -0.51 0.68 21.54
CA TRP A 50 -1.76 1.36 21.79
C TRP A 50 -2.49 1.58 20.48
N CYS A 51 -3.80 1.34 20.49
CA CYS A 51 -4.66 1.57 19.34
C CYS A 51 -5.61 2.71 19.61
N MET A 52 -5.97 3.46 18.57
CA MET A 52 -7.07 4.41 18.64
C MET A 52 -8.40 3.66 18.61
N VAL A 53 -9.27 3.97 19.57
CA VAL A 53 -10.55 3.27 19.78
C VAL A 53 -11.69 4.26 19.99
N ARG A 54 -12.91 3.81 19.72
CA ARG A 54 -14.17 4.50 20.03
C ARG A 54 -15.02 3.61 20.91
N THR A 55 -15.95 4.22 21.63
CA THR A 55 -17.03 3.48 22.29
C THR A 55 -18.13 3.19 21.27
N ALA A 56 -18.43 1.91 21.07
CA ALA A 56 -19.54 1.44 20.25
C ALA A 56 -20.88 1.58 20.98
N GLU A 57 -21.99 1.31 20.28
CA GLU A 57 -23.34 1.46 20.82
C GLU A 57 -23.62 0.52 22.00
N ASP A 58 -22.94 -0.62 22.05
CA ASP A 58 -23.00 -1.61 23.13
C ASP A 58 -22.04 -1.30 24.29
N ASN A 59 -21.43 -0.11 24.30
CA ASN A 59 -20.39 0.34 25.23
C ASN A 59 -19.07 -0.45 25.18
N GLN A 60 -18.85 -1.28 24.17
CA GLN A 60 -17.54 -1.89 23.95
C GLN A 60 -16.59 -0.92 23.27
N LEU A 61 -15.29 -1.09 23.52
CA LEU A 61 -14.26 -0.34 22.83
C LEU A 61 -13.92 -1.02 21.51
N GLU A 62 -14.15 -0.33 20.41
CA GLU A 62 -13.83 -0.78 19.06
C GLU A 62 -12.68 0.02 18.47
N GLU A 63 -11.82 -0.65 17.73
CA GLU A 63 -10.79 0.00 16.91
C GLU A 63 -11.41 0.97 15.88
N ILE A 64 -10.86 2.19 15.78
CA ILE A 64 -11.23 3.10 14.70
C ILE A 64 -10.43 2.72 13.45
N VAL A 65 -11.15 2.21 12.44
CA VAL A 65 -10.59 1.95 11.11
C VAL A 65 -10.85 3.15 10.21
N PHE A 66 -9.77 3.84 9.88
CA PHE A 66 -9.77 5.01 9.01
C PHE A 66 -9.74 4.61 7.54
N THR A 67 -10.25 5.47 6.68
CA THR A 67 -10.12 5.32 5.22
C THR A 67 -9.37 6.50 4.61
N ILE A 68 -8.53 6.21 3.61
CA ILE A 68 -7.84 7.22 2.80
C ILE A 68 -7.78 6.77 1.33
N GLN A 69 -7.83 7.72 0.41
CA GLN A 69 -7.61 7.47 -1.01
C GLN A 69 -6.26 8.06 -1.43
N GLY A 70 -5.55 7.40 -2.33
CA GLY A 70 -4.27 7.87 -2.84
C GLY A 70 -3.76 7.05 -4.01
N GLY A 71 -2.77 7.59 -4.73
CA GLY A 71 -2.07 6.85 -5.77
C GLY A 71 -1.01 5.92 -5.16
N LEU A 72 -0.90 4.68 -5.64
CA LEU A 72 0.12 3.73 -5.18
C LEU A 72 1.49 4.10 -5.75
N ALA A 73 2.40 4.58 -4.91
CA ALA A 73 3.72 5.01 -5.35
C ALA A 73 4.82 3.97 -5.12
N LYS A 74 4.74 3.23 -4.00
CA LYS A 74 5.66 2.13 -3.66
C LYS A 74 4.84 0.99 -3.05
N LYS A 75 5.30 -0.25 -3.23
CA LYS A 75 4.65 -1.42 -2.62
C LYS A 75 5.67 -2.53 -2.33
N ASP A 76 5.46 -3.20 -1.22
CA ASP A 76 5.99 -4.51 -0.87
C ASP A 76 4.81 -5.36 -0.41
N LEU A 77 4.13 -5.94 -1.40
CA LEU A 77 2.90 -6.71 -1.22
C LEU A 77 3.17 -8.18 -1.56
N PRO A 78 2.37 -9.11 -1.01
CA PRO A 78 2.49 -10.52 -1.34
C PRO A 78 2.41 -10.77 -2.86
N PRO A 79 3.00 -11.88 -3.35
CA PRO A 79 3.39 -13.08 -2.62
C PRO A 79 4.75 -12.97 -1.95
N VAL A 80 4.90 -13.60 -0.77
CA VAL A 80 6.20 -13.80 -0.15
C VAL A 80 6.92 -14.93 -0.89
N ASN A 81 7.89 -14.56 -1.72
CA ASN A 81 8.62 -15.49 -2.58
C ASN A 81 10.03 -15.82 -2.09
N ASP A 82 10.61 -14.95 -1.27
CA ASP A 82 12.01 -15.02 -0.89
C ASP A 82 12.16 -15.26 0.60
N THR A 83 13.00 -16.23 0.95
CA THR A 83 13.34 -16.51 2.33
C THR A 83 14.35 -15.46 2.81
N PRO A 84 14.10 -14.78 3.94
CA PRO A 84 15.03 -13.79 4.47
C PRO A 84 16.37 -14.45 4.83
N LEU A 85 17.47 -13.84 4.35
CA LEU A 85 18.84 -14.37 4.49
C LEU A 85 19.30 -14.64 5.95
N ARG A 86 18.68 -13.98 6.94
CA ARG A 86 19.08 -14.04 8.35
C ARG A 86 17.96 -14.52 9.28
N ASP A 87 17.02 -15.33 8.79
CA ASP A 87 15.86 -15.80 9.57
C ASP A 87 15.04 -14.67 10.23
N ASN A 88 15.06 -13.49 9.60
CA ASN A 88 14.52 -12.25 10.14
C ASN A 88 13.01 -12.09 9.80
N TYR A 89 12.23 -13.16 9.90
CA TYR A 89 10.82 -13.22 9.48
C TYR A 89 9.93 -12.20 10.20
N MET A 90 10.30 -11.81 11.43
CA MET A 90 9.60 -10.79 12.23
C MET A 90 9.63 -9.39 11.61
N PHE A 91 10.55 -9.13 10.68
CA PHE A 91 10.64 -7.85 9.97
C PHE A 91 9.91 -7.86 8.63
N LEU A 92 9.39 -9.02 8.19
CA LEU A 92 8.59 -9.09 6.98
C LEU A 92 7.24 -8.41 7.23
N GLN A 93 6.87 -7.53 6.31
CA GLN A 93 5.63 -6.77 6.38
C GLN A 93 5.04 -6.57 5.00
N GLN A 94 3.73 -6.41 4.97
CA GLN A 94 2.99 -5.89 3.84
C GLN A 94 3.05 -4.37 3.93
N HIS A 95 3.59 -3.70 2.91
CA HIS A 95 3.80 -2.26 2.93
C HIS A 95 3.34 -1.62 1.62
N ILE A 96 2.74 -0.45 1.75
CA ILE A 96 2.43 0.44 0.64
C ILE A 96 2.81 1.87 1.02
N CYS A 97 3.19 2.65 0.01
CA CYS A 97 3.31 4.11 0.12
C CYS A 97 2.28 4.75 -0.82
N LEU A 98 1.36 5.51 -0.26
CA LEU A 98 0.41 6.31 -1.02
C LEU A 98 0.96 7.71 -1.28
N THR A 99 0.71 8.27 -2.45
CA THR A 99 0.96 9.68 -2.78
C THR A 99 -0.35 10.40 -3.05
N GLY A 100 -0.43 11.66 -2.60
CA GLY A 100 -1.56 12.52 -2.87
C GLY A 100 -1.51 13.20 -4.24
N LEU A 101 -0.41 13.09 -5.00
CA LEU A 101 -0.21 13.78 -6.28
C LEU A 101 -0.45 15.31 -6.22
N GLY A 102 -0.37 15.91 -5.03
CA GLY A 102 -0.67 17.31 -4.78
C GLY A 102 -2.16 17.65 -4.55
N CYS A 103 -3.04 16.66 -4.36
CA CYS A 103 -4.43 16.88 -3.97
C CYS A 103 -4.54 17.50 -2.57
N GLU A 104 -5.45 18.46 -2.42
CA GLU A 104 -5.73 19.11 -1.13
C GLU A 104 -6.36 18.13 -0.13
N GLY A 105 -7.29 17.29 -0.59
CA GLY A 105 -7.91 16.29 0.29
C GLY A 105 -6.92 15.26 0.85
N PHE A 106 -5.83 14.96 0.15
CA PHE A 106 -4.77 14.10 0.69
C PHE A 106 -3.91 14.82 1.74
N LYS A 107 -3.72 16.13 1.58
CA LYS A 107 -3.08 16.96 2.59
C LYS A 107 -3.94 17.02 3.86
N ASP A 108 -5.26 17.19 3.73
CA ASP A 108 -6.20 17.11 4.86
C ASP A 108 -6.05 15.78 5.63
N ALA A 109 -5.90 14.68 4.90
CA ALA A 109 -5.66 13.36 5.49
C ALA A 109 -4.36 13.28 6.28
N THR A 110 -3.30 13.91 5.78
CA THR A 110 -2.02 14.01 6.47
C THR A 110 -2.14 14.84 7.75
N ASP A 111 -2.85 15.96 7.69
CA ASP A 111 -3.11 16.84 8.83
C ASP A 111 -3.95 16.12 9.90
N ASN A 112 -4.94 15.33 9.50
CA ASN A 112 -5.72 14.52 10.44
C ASN A 112 -4.93 13.37 11.08
N ILE A 113 -3.94 12.79 10.40
CA ILE A 113 -2.99 11.85 11.02
C ILE A 113 -2.12 12.57 12.06
N LEU A 114 -1.74 13.83 11.82
CA LEU A 114 -1.04 14.64 12.81
C LEU A 114 -1.90 14.92 14.04
N GLU A 115 -3.19 15.19 13.87
CA GLU A 115 -4.14 15.31 14.98
C GLU A 115 -4.25 14.01 15.79
N ALA A 116 -4.32 12.84 15.11
CA ALA A 116 -4.28 11.55 15.79
C ALA A 116 -3.01 11.35 16.62
N ARG A 117 -1.85 11.79 16.09
CA ARG A 117 -0.60 11.81 16.85
C ARG A 117 -0.68 12.72 18.08
N LEU A 118 -1.35 13.87 18.02
CA LEU A 118 -1.51 14.73 19.19
C LEU A 118 -2.35 14.06 20.29
N VAL A 119 -3.37 13.28 19.92
CA VAL A 119 -4.15 12.45 20.87
C VAL A 119 -3.23 11.46 21.58
N PHE A 120 -2.42 10.70 20.84
CA PHE A 120 -1.44 9.77 21.45
C PHE A 120 -0.40 10.50 22.30
N LYS A 121 0.17 11.60 21.81
CA LYS A 121 1.22 12.35 22.51
C LYS A 121 0.79 12.76 23.92
N ARG A 122 -0.48 13.13 24.12
CA ARG A 122 -1.03 13.55 25.43
C ARG A 122 -1.08 12.44 26.48
N GLN A 123 -0.93 11.18 26.07
CA GLN A 123 -1.01 10.03 26.99
C GLN A 123 0.33 9.60 27.54
N PHE A 124 1.41 10.08 26.93
CA PHE A 124 2.76 9.72 27.30
C PHE A 124 3.47 10.91 27.92
N PRO A 125 4.47 10.68 28.79
CA PRO A 125 5.30 11.76 29.31
C PRO A 125 5.92 12.58 28.17
N GLU A 126 6.10 13.87 28.44
CA GLU A 126 6.70 14.80 27.47
C GLU A 126 8.07 14.31 26.99
N GLY A 127 8.37 14.51 25.70
CA GLY A 127 9.62 14.08 25.08
C GLY A 127 9.70 12.59 24.74
N THR A 128 8.73 11.76 25.14
CA THR A 128 8.78 10.31 24.88
C THR A 128 8.12 9.88 23.57
N PHE A 129 7.32 10.73 22.93
CA PHE A 129 6.64 10.43 21.68
C PHE A 129 7.33 11.09 20.49
N GLU A 130 7.81 10.28 19.55
CA GLU A 130 8.56 10.73 18.37
C GLU A 130 7.72 11.63 17.46
N LYS A 131 8.42 12.44 16.65
CA LYS A 131 7.78 13.19 15.58
C LYS A 131 7.44 12.24 14.43
N TRP A 132 6.15 12.14 14.11
CA TRP A 132 5.72 11.55 12.85
C TRP A 132 5.90 12.59 11.75
N ILE A 133 6.49 12.17 10.63
CA ILE A 133 6.75 12.98 9.46
C ILE A 133 6.25 12.16 8.27
N PRO A 134 5.41 12.73 7.39
CA PRO A 134 5.02 12.03 6.16
C PRO A 134 6.24 11.80 5.27
N ASP A 135 6.17 10.78 4.42
CA ASP A 135 7.22 10.51 3.44
C ASP A 135 7.21 11.60 2.36
N ASN A 136 8.33 11.75 1.64
CA ASN A 136 8.37 12.50 0.38
C ASN A 136 8.54 11.51 -0.76
N THR A 137 7.49 11.34 -1.56
CA THR A 137 7.53 10.46 -2.72
C THR A 137 7.23 11.26 -3.98
N ASP A 138 8.22 11.27 -4.89
CA ASP A 138 8.17 11.98 -6.17
C ASP A 138 7.90 13.49 -6.04
N GLY A 139 8.40 14.13 -4.97
CA GLY A 139 8.18 15.56 -4.72
C GLY A 139 6.80 15.88 -4.12
N HIS A 140 5.99 14.87 -3.82
CA HIS A 140 4.69 15.01 -3.17
C HIS A 140 4.68 14.37 -1.78
N ILE A 141 3.71 14.78 -0.95
CA ILE A 141 3.46 14.16 0.36
C ILE A 141 3.08 12.69 0.14
N GLY A 142 3.81 11.81 0.82
CA GLY A 142 3.59 10.37 0.85
C GLY A 142 3.20 9.86 2.23
N ILE A 143 2.43 8.78 2.27
CA ILE A 143 2.02 8.13 3.52
C ILE A 143 2.40 6.64 3.44
N ASP A 144 3.32 6.23 4.31
CA ASP A 144 3.70 4.84 4.48
C ASP A 144 2.74 4.11 5.43
N ILE A 145 2.20 2.99 4.95
CA ILE A 145 1.23 2.17 5.68
C ILE A 145 1.71 0.71 5.60
N SER A 146 1.76 0.03 6.74
CA SER A 146 2.27 -1.35 6.78
C SER A 146 1.65 -2.22 7.85
N ASN A 147 1.64 -3.53 7.63
CA ASN A 147 1.30 -4.51 8.64
C ASN A 147 2.28 -5.68 8.60
N HIS A 148 2.77 -6.14 9.76
CA HIS A 148 3.67 -7.29 9.79
C HIS A 148 2.88 -8.56 9.48
N TYR A 149 3.50 -9.47 8.71
CA TYR A 149 2.91 -10.79 8.49
C TYR A 149 2.81 -11.58 9.79
N LEU A 150 3.81 -11.41 10.66
CA LEU A 150 3.99 -12.18 11.87
C LEU A 150 4.18 -11.26 13.07
N GLU A 151 3.71 -11.69 14.23
CA GLU A 151 3.94 -11.04 15.52
C GLU A 151 4.44 -12.03 16.57
N MET A 152 5.05 -11.52 17.64
CA MET A 152 5.42 -12.39 18.76
C MET A 152 4.18 -12.71 19.57
N SER A 153 4.13 -13.92 20.12
CA SER A 153 3.06 -14.33 21.02
C SER A 153 2.92 -13.34 22.18
N LYS A 154 1.68 -12.88 22.40
CA LYS A 154 1.31 -12.00 23.50
C LYS A 154 1.01 -12.81 24.76
N ALA A 155 0.82 -12.13 25.88
CA ALA A 155 0.57 -12.79 27.18
C ALA A 155 -0.77 -13.56 27.23
N TYR A 156 -1.72 -13.23 26.36
CA TYR A 156 -2.98 -13.94 26.20
C TYR A 156 -2.92 -14.91 25.01
N PRO A 157 -3.63 -16.05 25.06
CA PRO A 157 -3.70 -16.97 23.94
C PRO A 157 -4.24 -16.26 22.69
N GLN A 158 -3.54 -16.43 21.58
CA GLN A 158 -3.97 -15.94 20.27
C GLN A 158 -4.08 -17.11 19.32
N GLU A 159 -5.11 -17.09 18.48
CA GLU A 159 -5.32 -18.11 17.46
C GLU A 159 -4.43 -17.85 16.24
N GLN A 160 -3.77 -18.91 15.79
CA GLN A 160 -3.05 -18.90 14.52
C GLN A 160 -4.06 -18.89 13.37
N ALA A 161 -4.14 -17.76 12.67
CA ALA A 161 -4.92 -17.61 11.47
C ALA A 161 -4.25 -18.31 10.27
N SER A 162 -5.07 -18.75 9.32
CA SER A 162 -4.59 -19.25 8.03
C SER A 162 -4.12 -18.09 7.14
N PHE A 163 -3.04 -18.33 6.38
CA PHE A 163 -2.62 -17.41 5.33
C PHE A 163 -3.61 -17.46 4.16
N GLU A 164 -3.99 -16.29 3.65
CA GLU A 164 -4.88 -16.21 2.49
C GLU A 164 -4.18 -16.70 1.21
N LYS A 165 -4.98 -17.09 0.22
CA LYS A 165 -4.47 -17.55 -1.08
C LYS A 165 -3.63 -16.44 -1.73
N GLY A 166 -2.46 -16.82 -2.25
CA GLY A 166 -1.56 -15.90 -2.93
C GLY A 166 -0.65 -15.09 -2.00
N ILE A 167 -0.79 -15.23 -0.67
CA ILE A 167 0.08 -14.56 0.31
C ILE A 167 1.42 -15.31 0.46
N ASP A 168 1.34 -16.61 0.76
CA ASP A 168 2.50 -17.46 1.07
C ASP A 168 2.54 -18.70 0.17
N PRO A 169 2.70 -18.54 -1.16
CA PRO A 169 2.59 -19.66 -2.11
C PRO A 169 3.69 -20.73 -1.90
N LYS A 170 4.81 -20.37 -1.26
CA LYS A 170 5.92 -21.28 -0.99
C LYS A 170 5.96 -21.79 0.46
N GLY A 171 4.97 -21.45 1.30
CA GLY A 171 4.93 -21.86 2.70
C GLY A 171 6.06 -21.31 3.57
N ILE A 172 6.67 -20.18 3.18
CA ILE A 172 7.80 -19.55 3.88
C ILE A 172 7.34 -19.00 5.24
N LEU A 173 6.21 -18.28 5.26
CA LEU A 173 5.65 -17.72 6.50
C LEU A 173 5.09 -18.84 7.38
N ALA A 174 4.41 -19.82 6.79
CA ALA A 174 3.93 -21.01 7.51
C ALA A 174 5.08 -21.78 8.17
N THR A 175 6.19 -21.98 7.46
CA THR A 175 7.40 -22.61 8.01
C THR A 175 8.00 -21.79 9.15
N ALA A 176 7.98 -20.46 9.05
CA ALA A 176 8.48 -19.58 10.11
C ALA A 176 7.66 -19.72 11.39
N CYS A 177 6.33 -19.76 11.30
CA CYS A 177 5.43 -20.00 12.43
C CYS A 177 5.78 -21.29 13.18
N THR A 178 6.00 -22.40 12.46
CA THR A 178 6.33 -23.69 13.09
C THR A 178 7.72 -23.72 13.74
N ARG A 179 8.72 -23.04 13.14
CA ARG A 179 10.12 -23.15 13.60
C ARG A 179 10.47 -22.22 14.76
N ARG A 180 9.85 -21.04 14.82
CA ARG A 180 10.29 -19.95 15.71
C ARG A 180 9.18 -19.47 16.65
N ASN A 181 8.00 -20.09 16.58
CA ASN A 181 6.78 -19.70 17.29
C ASN A 181 6.28 -18.24 17.11
N PRO A 182 6.54 -17.52 16.00
CA PRO A 182 5.79 -16.30 15.73
C PRO A 182 4.37 -16.66 15.26
N LEU A 183 3.42 -15.77 15.53
CA LEU A 183 2.02 -15.97 15.23
C LEU A 183 1.60 -15.12 14.02
N HIS A 184 0.78 -15.70 13.16
CA HIS A 184 -0.03 -14.94 12.21
C HIS A 184 -1.46 -14.96 12.76
N THR A 185 -2.02 -13.80 13.07
CA THR A 185 -3.38 -13.68 13.61
C THR A 185 -4.27 -12.92 12.64
N GLU A 186 -5.58 -12.88 12.90
CA GLU A 186 -6.52 -12.04 12.11
C GLU A 186 -6.08 -10.57 12.06
N ASP A 187 -5.40 -10.10 13.10
CA ASP A 187 -4.88 -8.74 13.20
C ASP A 187 -3.68 -8.48 12.25
N ASN A 188 -3.02 -9.53 11.76
CA ASN A 188 -1.95 -9.48 10.77
C ASN A 188 -2.45 -9.55 9.31
N LYS A 189 -3.73 -9.90 9.09
CA LYS A 189 -4.29 -9.98 7.74
C LYS A 189 -4.49 -8.59 7.15
N VAL A 190 -4.22 -8.50 5.85
CA VAL A 190 -4.55 -7.35 5.01
C VAL A 190 -5.48 -7.87 3.92
N ARG A 191 -6.68 -7.30 3.83
CA ARG A 191 -7.67 -7.72 2.84
C ARG A 191 -7.51 -6.94 1.55
N PHE A 192 -7.60 -7.62 0.42
CA PHE A 192 -7.40 -7.02 -0.90
C PHE A 192 -8.68 -7.08 -1.72
N PHE A 193 -9.05 -5.96 -2.36
CA PHE A 193 -10.27 -5.86 -3.15
C PHE A 193 -10.02 -5.23 -4.52
N SER A 194 -10.69 -5.74 -5.55
CA SER A 194 -10.89 -5.04 -6.82
C SER A 194 -12.27 -4.40 -6.83
N SER A 195 -12.39 -3.21 -7.42
CA SER A 195 -13.71 -2.61 -7.62
C SER A 195 -14.23 -2.79 -9.04
N SER A 196 -15.54 -2.88 -9.14
CA SER A 196 -16.31 -2.85 -10.38
C SER A 196 -17.47 -1.88 -10.22
N ILE A 197 -17.90 -1.29 -11.33
CA ILE A 197 -19.12 -0.47 -11.36
C ILE A 197 -20.22 -1.37 -11.92
N ASP A 198 -21.30 -1.53 -11.16
CA ASP A 198 -22.44 -2.33 -11.59
C ASP A 198 -23.39 -1.56 -12.53
N GLU A 199 -24.45 -2.23 -12.98
CA GLU A 199 -25.46 -1.65 -13.88
C GLU A 199 -26.16 -0.41 -13.29
N ASN A 200 -26.23 -0.32 -11.95
CA ASN A 200 -26.81 0.80 -11.22
C ASN A 200 -25.83 1.96 -11.03
N ARG A 201 -24.62 1.86 -11.59
CA ARG A 201 -23.50 2.79 -11.38
C ARG A 201 -22.99 2.81 -9.94
N GLU A 202 -23.27 1.77 -9.17
CA GLU A 202 -22.74 1.62 -7.82
C GLU A 202 -21.41 0.86 -7.85
N ARG A 203 -20.48 1.27 -7.00
CA ARG A 203 -19.17 0.64 -6.89
C ARG A 203 -19.25 -0.56 -5.94
N ARG A 204 -18.98 -1.75 -6.46
CA ARG A 204 -18.84 -2.99 -5.68
C ARG A 204 -17.38 -3.34 -5.48
N PHE A 205 -17.09 -4.06 -4.40
CA PHE A 205 -15.75 -4.53 -4.06
C PHE A 205 -15.76 -6.04 -3.89
N GLU A 206 -14.89 -6.72 -4.62
CA GLU A 206 -14.74 -8.18 -4.59
C GLU A 206 -13.31 -8.54 -4.19
N GLY A 207 -13.17 -9.63 -3.43
CA GLY A 207 -11.86 -10.11 -2.98
C GLY A 207 -10.93 -10.39 -4.17
N THR A 208 -9.69 -9.93 -4.08
CA THR A 208 -8.69 -10.14 -5.14
C THR A 208 -7.32 -10.50 -4.57
N GLU A 209 -6.44 -11.03 -5.43
CA GLU A 209 -5.06 -11.33 -5.10
C GLU A 209 -4.20 -10.04 -5.10
N PRO A 210 -3.26 -9.86 -4.15
CA PRO A 210 -2.40 -8.66 -4.02
C PRO A 210 -1.47 -8.40 -5.22
N GLN A 211 -1.25 -9.41 -6.04
CA GLN A 211 -0.46 -9.38 -7.27
C GLN A 211 -1.03 -8.36 -8.28
N LYS A 212 -2.34 -8.09 -8.24
CA LYS A 212 -3.00 -7.22 -9.22
C LYS A 212 -2.67 -5.74 -9.08
N PHE A 213 -2.16 -5.31 -7.92
CA PHE A 213 -1.91 -3.90 -7.65
C PHE A 213 -0.57 -3.46 -8.25
N CYS A 214 -0.60 -2.38 -9.02
CA CYS A 214 0.52 -1.78 -9.75
C CYS A 214 0.81 -0.34 -9.30
N ILE A 215 2.07 0.06 -9.40
CA ILE A 215 2.46 1.46 -9.16
C ILE A 215 1.73 2.34 -10.18
N GLY A 216 1.03 3.37 -9.69
CA GLY A 216 0.16 4.22 -10.50
C GLY A 216 -1.33 3.95 -10.32
N ASP A 217 -1.73 2.86 -9.65
CA ASP A 217 -3.14 2.63 -9.35
C ASP A 217 -3.65 3.66 -8.34
N ILE A 218 -4.90 4.09 -8.49
CA ILE A 218 -5.60 4.85 -7.46
C ILE A 218 -6.32 3.87 -6.54
N LEU A 219 -6.03 3.96 -5.25
CA LEU A 219 -6.47 3.03 -4.23
C LEU A 219 -7.31 3.72 -3.16
N LYS A 220 -8.19 2.92 -2.55
CA LYS A 220 -8.84 3.17 -1.27
C LYS A 220 -8.21 2.24 -0.26
N VAL A 221 -7.65 2.80 0.81
CA VAL A 221 -6.95 2.04 1.84
C VAL A 221 -7.66 2.23 3.16
N GLN A 222 -7.89 1.12 3.87
CA GLN A 222 -8.26 1.18 5.27
C GLN A 222 -7.04 0.94 6.14
N LEU A 223 -6.91 1.75 7.18
CA LEU A 223 -5.79 1.69 8.11
C LEU A 223 -6.25 1.98 9.53
N SER A 224 -5.44 1.54 10.47
CA SER A 224 -5.56 1.92 11.87
C SER A 224 -4.36 2.76 12.28
N ILE A 225 -4.59 3.72 13.17
CA ILE A 225 -3.53 4.55 13.72
C ILE A 225 -3.16 4.00 15.09
N ILE A 226 -1.92 3.54 15.22
CA ILE A 226 -1.40 2.93 16.46
C ILE A 226 -0.15 3.67 16.95
N ALA A 227 0.11 3.58 18.25
CA ALA A 227 1.40 3.91 18.83
C ALA A 227 2.12 2.63 19.23
N VAL A 228 3.43 2.55 18.96
CA VAL A 228 4.26 1.41 19.33
C VAL A 228 5.43 1.86 20.20
N ALA A 229 5.72 1.09 21.25
CA ALA A 229 6.88 1.29 22.10
C ALA A 229 8.16 0.82 21.39
N LEU A 230 9.20 1.61 21.52
CA LEU A 230 10.54 1.32 21.04
C LEU A 230 11.42 0.83 22.20
N LYS A 231 12.50 0.11 21.86
CA LYS A 231 13.42 -0.46 22.85
C LYS A 231 14.07 0.59 23.75
N ASN A 232 14.24 1.82 23.27
CA ASN A 232 14.80 2.95 24.01
C ASN A 232 13.77 3.67 24.91
N GLY A 233 12.54 3.15 25.03
CA GLY A 233 11.47 3.75 25.81
C GLY A 233 10.72 4.88 25.09
N GLN A 234 11.14 5.28 23.88
CA GLN A 234 10.36 6.17 23.04
C GLN A 234 9.15 5.44 22.44
N LYS A 235 8.18 6.21 21.96
CA LYS A 235 6.97 5.72 21.30
C LYS A 235 6.86 6.39 19.95
N LYS A 236 6.41 5.67 18.94
CA LYS A 236 6.18 6.24 17.61
C LYS A 236 4.82 5.88 17.06
N LEU A 237 4.30 6.76 16.23
CA LEU A 237 3.10 6.51 15.44
C LEU A 237 3.42 5.49 14.34
N LYS A 238 2.56 4.49 14.15
CA LYS A 238 2.57 3.61 12.99
C LYS A 238 1.17 3.57 12.38
N LEU A 239 1.10 3.56 11.06
CA LEU A 239 -0.14 3.35 10.32
C LEU A 239 -0.22 1.88 9.95
N LYS A 240 -1.17 1.18 10.55
CA LYS A 240 -1.36 -0.26 10.38
C LYS A 240 -2.28 -0.53 9.21
N LEU A 241 -1.78 -1.25 8.20
CA LEU A 241 -2.55 -1.59 7.02
C LEU A 241 -3.66 -2.61 7.35
N ARG A 242 -4.91 -2.32 6.98
CA ARG A 242 -6.07 -3.21 7.21
C ARG A 242 -6.64 -3.76 5.91
N SER A 243 -6.84 -2.89 4.92
CA SER A 243 -7.29 -3.32 3.59
C SER A 243 -6.81 -2.40 2.49
N VAL A 244 -6.74 -2.95 1.28
CA VAL A 244 -6.38 -2.23 0.06
C VAL A 244 -7.43 -2.56 -1.00
N ALA A 245 -8.07 -1.53 -1.54
CA ALA A 245 -9.07 -1.67 -2.58
C ALA A 245 -8.71 -0.83 -3.80
N MET A 246 -8.68 -1.44 -4.97
CA MET A 246 -8.38 -0.78 -6.24
C MET A 246 -9.58 0.04 -6.68
N ILE A 247 -9.42 1.36 -6.85
CA ILE A 247 -10.46 2.26 -7.36
C ILE A 247 -10.32 2.42 -8.88
N ASP A 248 -9.11 2.70 -9.34
CA ASP A 248 -8.84 2.98 -10.75
C ASP A 248 -7.44 2.50 -11.14
N GLU A 249 -7.38 1.62 -12.12
CA GLU A 249 -6.16 1.07 -12.74
C GLU A 249 -5.93 1.66 -14.15
N GLY A 250 -6.78 2.59 -14.59
CA GLY A 250 -6.72 3.16 -15.94
C GLY A 250 -5.41 3.92 -16.18
N PHE A 251 -4.93 4.66 -15.18
CA PHE A 251 -3.71 5.45 -15.30
C PHE A 251 -2.43 4.60 -15.36
N SER A 252 -2.35 3.54 -14.56
CA SER A 252 -1.24 2.59 -14.61
C SER A 252 -1.25 1.78 -15.91
N LYS A 253 -2.42 1.31 -16.35
CA LYS A 253 -2.58 0.60 -17.63
C LYS A 253 -2.21 1.47 -18.83
N GLU A 254 -2.63 2.73 -18.86
CA GLU A 254 -2.31 3.64 -19.96
C GLU A 254 -0.82 3.98 -20.02
N ARG A 255 -0.19 4.15 -18.85
CA ARG A 255 1.27 4.27 -18.74
C ARG A 255 1.97 3.05 -19.35
N GLU A 256 1.57 1.83 -18.98
CA GLU A 256 2.15 0.59 -19.51
C GLU A 256 1.97 0.48 -21.02
N ARG A 257 0.78 0.80 -21.56
CA ARG A 257 0.53 0.84 -23.01
C ARG A 257 1.45 1.83 -23.72
N THR A 258 1.64 3.02 -23.14
CA THR A 258 2.52 4.06 -23.71
C THR A 258 3.96 3.58 -23.78
N ILE A 259 4.48 2.98 -22.70
CA ILE A 259 5.83 2.39 -22.67
C ILE A 259 5.97 1.29 -23.71
N HIS A 260 4.99 0.39 -23.79
CA HIS A 260 5.00 -0.71 -24.75
C HIS A 260 5.02 -0.21 -26.20
N CYS A 261 4.18 0.76 -26.54
CA CYS A 261 4.15 1.38 -27.87
C CYS A 261 5.47 2.07 -28.23
N LYS A 262 6.11 2.78 -27.28
CA LYS A 262 7.43 3.39 -27.50
C LYS A 262 8.49 2.32 -27.80
N ASN A 263 8.56 1.27 -27.00
CA ASN A 263 9.49 0.16 -27.18
C ASN A 263 9.32 -0.54 -28.55
N ILE A 264 8.08 -0.68 -29.04
CA ILE A 264 7.83 -1.23 -30.38
C ILE A 264 8.37 -0.31 -31.47
N LYS A 265 8.11 1.00 -31.38
CA LYS A 265 8.59 1.99 -32.35
C LYS A 265 10.11 2.04 -32.40
N GLU A 266 10.77 2.09 -31.25
CA GLU A 266 12.23 2.09 -31.16
C GLU A 266 12.85 0.82 -31.76
N LYS A 267 12.25 -0.36 -31.51
CA LYS A 267 12.67 -1.61 -32.14
C LYS A 267 12.48 -1.61 -33.66
N ALA A 268 11.38 -1.04 -34.15
CA ALA A 268 11.12 -0.94 -35.59
C ALA A 268 12.13 0.01 -36.26
N GLU A 269 12.39 1.16 -35.66
CA GLU A 269 13.39 2.13 -36.14
C GLU A 269 14.81 1.54 -36.12
N GLN A 270 15.19 0.82 -35.06
CA GLN A 270 16.49 0.15 -34.99
C GLN A 270 16.62 -0.94 -36.07
N LYS A 271 15.54 -1.68 -36.35
CA LYS A 271 15.52 -2.68 -37.43
C LYS A 271 15.65 -2.04 -38.81
N ASN A 272 15.07 -0.86 -39.02
CA ASN A 272 15.22 -0.13 -40.29
C ASN A 272 16.64 0.43 -40.45
N ARG A 273 17.23 1.02 -39.41
CA ARG A 273 18.62 1.48 -39.43
C ARG A 273 19.62 0.35 -39.71
N ASN A 274 19.40 -0.83 -39.13
CA ASN A 274 20.25 -1.99 -39.38
C ASN A 274 20.13 -2.53 -40.82
N LYS A 275 18.99 -2.33 -41.49
CA LYS A 275 18.79 -2.72 -42.89
C LYS A 275 19.39 -1.72 -43.88
N GLU A 276 19.41 -0.43 -43.54
CA GLU A 276 20.03 0.62 -44.38
C GLU A 276 21.56 0.59 -44.30
N GLY A 277 22.14 -0.03 -43.27
CA GLY A 277 23.59 -0.25 -43.13
C GLY A 277 24.15 -1.52 -43.77
N GLU A 278 23.30 -2.40 -44.33
CA GLU A 278 23.76 -3.57 -45.11
C GLU A 278 23.87 -3.17 -46.59
N GLU A 279 25.09 -2.88 -47.06
CA GLU A 279 25.35 -2.80 -48.50
C GLU A 279 24.97 -4.14 -49.16
N PRO A 280 24.29 -4.11 -50.32
CA PRO A 280 23.94 -5.34 -51.03
C PRO A 280 25.23 -6.04 -51.44
N THR A 281 25.55 -7.15 -50.78
CA THR A 281 26.69 -8.00 -51.16
C THR A 281 26.40 -8.56 -52.55
N VAL A 282 26.98 -7.94 -53.58
CA VAL A 282 26.93 -8.43 -54.96
C VAL A 282 27.57 -9.81 -54.98
N ARG A 283 26.74 -10.86 -54.95
CA ARG A 283 27.17 -12.24 -55.17
C ARG A 283 27.63 -12.36 -56.63
N MET A 284 28.93 -12.17 -56.87
CA MET A 284 29.54 -12.55 -58.14
C MET A 284 29.48 -14.08 -58.29
N LEU A 285 28.57 -14.55 -59.13
CA LEU A 285 28.53 -15.93 -59.63
C LEU A 285 29.80 -16.19 -60.44
N LYS A 286 30.78 -16.87 -59.82
CA LYS A 286 31.93 -17.42 -60.55
C LYS A 286 31.48 -18.68 -61.30
N CYS A 287 31.29 -18.55 -62.61
CA CYS A 287 31.12 -19.69 -63.50
C CYS A 287 32.48 -20.40 -63.67
N LYS A 288 32.55 -21.68 -63.30
CA LYS A 288 33.73 -22.53 -63.58
C LYS A 288 33.64 -22.99 -65.04
N VAL A 289 34.62 -22.60 -65.84
CA VAL A 289 34.86 -23.21 -67.16
C VAL A 289 35.75 -24.43 -66.94
N GLY A 290 35.24 -25.61 -67.30
CA GLY A 290 35.99 -26.87 -67.29
C GLY A 290 36.87 -27.00 -68.55
N TYR A 291 38.04 -27.60 -68.37
CA TYR A 291 38.87 -28.12 -69.46
C TYR A 291 38.30 -29.44 -69.96
#